data_AF-A0A9K3LGW9-F1
#
_entry.id   AF-A0A9K3LGW9-F1
#
_cell.length_a   1.000
_cell.length_b   1.000
_cell.length_c   1.000
_cell.angle_alpha   90.00
_cell.angle_beta   90.00
_cell.angle_gamma   90.00
#
_symmetry.space_group_name_H-M   'P 1'
#
loop_
_entity.id
_entity.type
_entity.pdbx_description
1 polymer ?
#
loop_
_entity_poly.entity_id
_entity_poly.type
_entity_poly.pdbx_seq_one_letter_code
_entity_poly.pdbx_strand_id
1 'polypeptide(L)'
;MKSLATIGWLLVVFTVNGDTDTLLAKAFVSPSFIINKRVVVARTLFLSKKDQSNISKQNKPEDSNDQPPPTTATTIMSTKSDIPSSSSSSSSSSSKLKVLGVCGGIGSGKSTACKLLVSQCDCLEHLDADSLAHSVYAPGSQAVQDIVSEFGSDILVNSNNNNNNDDDDDDHSDNNNESNIEIDRKKLGAVVFADRSAMARLERTVWPHVKALIVDKIDVLRRQEWEEQQITIQTNKSDEPPSGQQVLPTSKRPIVIVEAAVLLDAEWDDLFDGVWVVTAPREVALQRLMETRGLSQEEAEKRMNAQQSRRGIGNLQQEVESGVVTGIIENKVGLDELTLSLSKALDDPMFWKRGK
;
A
#
# COMPACT_ATOMS: atom_id res chain seq x y z
N MET A 1 -36.14 -13.85 -8.47
CA MET A 1 -35.88 -13.44 -9.86
C MET A 1 -34.41 -13.03 -9.96
N LYS A 2 -33.61 -13.81 -10.70
CA LYS A 2 -32.18 -13.59 -10.91
C LYS A 2 -32.00 -12.40 -11.88
N SER A 3 -31.19 -11.41 -11.53
CA SER A 3 -30.77 -10.34 -12.44
C SER A 3 -29.44 -10.74 -13.07
N LEU A 4 -29.48 -11.08 -14.36
CA LEU A 4 -28.31 -11.32 -15.20
C LEU A 4 -27.63 -9.98 -15.49
N ALA A 5 -26.42 -9.77 -14.99
CA ALA A 5 -25.56 -8.68 -15.44
C ALA A 5 -24.95 -9.07 -16.79
N THR A 6 -25.53 -8.56 -17.86
CA THR A 6 -25.01 -8.73 -19.22
C THR A 6 -23.65 -8.04 -19.35
N ILE A 7 -22.61 -8.81 -19.67
CA ILE A 7 -21.26 -8.30 -19.98
C ILE A 7 -21.36 -7.53 -21.31
N GLY A 8 -21.41 -6.20 -21.23
CA GLY A 8 -21.42 -5.33 -22.41
C GLY A 8 -20.01 -4.94 -22.80
N TRP A 9 -19.59 -5.29 -24.03
CA TRP A 9 -18.39 -4.75 -24.65
C TRP A 9 -18.60 -3.26 -24.95
N LEU A 10 -17.78 -2.37 -24.38
CA LEU A 10 -17.78 -0.96 -24.74
C LEU A 10 -16.79 -0.74 -25.90
N LEU A 11 -17.31 -0.44 -27.09
CA LEU A 11 -16.49 -0.06 -28.24
C LEU A 11 -16.09 1.42 -28.10
N VAL A 12 -14.81 1.70 -27.87
CA VAL A 12 -14.29 3.08 -27.84
C VAL A 12 -13.65 3.37 -29.19
N VAL A 13 -14.22 4.33 -29.93
CA VAL A 13 -13.70 4.81 -31.21
C VAL A 13 -12.83 6.03 -30.94
N PHE A 14 -11.55 5.98 -31.33
CA PHE A 14 -10.67 7.15 -31.28
C PHE A 14 -10.55 7.76 -32.67
N THR A 15 -10.74 9.08 -32.76
CA THR A 15 -10.34 9.87 -33.93
C THR A 15 -9.07 10.63 -33.57
N VAL A 16 -7.99 10.37 -34.30
CA VAL A 16 -6.73 11.13 -34.20
C VAL A 16 -6.68 12.07 -35.39
N ASN A 17 -6.53 13.36 -35.11
CA ASN A 17 -6.29 14.47 -36.05
C ASN A 17 -6.39 14.13 -37.55
N GLY A 18 -7.57 14.39 -38.13
CA GLY A 18 -7.71 14.79 -39.52
C GLY A 18 -7.52 13.76 -40.63
N ASP A 19 -7.00 12.56 -40.37
CA ASP A 19 -6.90 11.48 -41.37
C ASP A 19 -7.65 10.21 -40.91
N THR A 20 -8.39 9.63 -41.83
CA THR A 20 -9.40 8.58 -41.60
C THR A 20 -8.80 7.18 -41.38
N ASP A 21 -7.97 7.01 -40.36
CA ASP A 21 -7.58 5.67 -39.88
C ASP A 21 -8.24 5.38 -38.52
N THR A 22 -9.29 4.55 -38.58
CA THR A 22 -10.04 4.10 -37.39
C THR A 22 -9.29 2.94 -36.73
N LEU A 23 -8.70 3.15 -35.55
CA LEU A 23 -8.13 2.06 -34.76
C LEU A 23 -9.17 1.52 -33.76
N LEU A 24 -9.50 0.24 -33.90
CA LEU A 24 -10.33 -0.50 -32.96
C LEU A 24 -9.44 -1.17 -31.91
N ALA A 25 -9.48 -0.71 -30.66
CA ALA A 25 -8.87 -1.40 -29.53
C ALA A 25 -9.95 -1.98 -28.62
N LYS A 26 -9.88 -3.29 -28.34
CA LYS A 26 -10.70 -3.96 -27.32
C LYS A 26 -9.97 -3.84 -25.98
N ALA A 27 -10.54 -3.12 -25.02
CA ALA A 27 -10.00 -3.02 -23.66
C ALA A 27 -10.94 -3.69 -22.64
N PHE A 28 -10.38 -4.46 -21.72
CA PHE A 28 -11.11 -5.12 -20.63
C PHE A 28 -11.18 -4.16 -19.45
N VAL A 29 -12.38 -3.73 -19.05
CA VAL A 29 -12.58 -2.88 -17.87
C VAL A 29 -13.26 -3.71 -16.79
N SER A 30 -12.57 -3.91 -15.67
CA SER A 30 -13.12 -4.60 -14.50
C SER A 30 -14.25 -3.77 -13.86
N PRO A 31 -15.37 -4.38 -13.42
CA PRO A 31 -16.51 -3.66 -12.83
C PRO A 31 -16.20 -2.87 -11.55
N SER A 32 -15.06 -3.11 -10.89
CA SER A 32 -14.69 -2.45 -9.63
C SER A 32 -14.20 -1.01 -9.78
N PHE A 33 -14.21 -0.44 -10.99
CA PHE A 33 -13.64 0.89 -11.28
C PHE A 33 -14.66 1.98 -11.66
N ILE A 34 -15.90 1.88 -11.17
CA ILE A 34 -16.90 2.95 -11.30
C ILE A 34 -17.42 3.36 -9.93
N ILE A 35 -16.78 4.34 -9.32
CA ILE A 35 -17.40 5.23 -8.34
C ILE A 35 -17.09 6.66 -8.79
N ASN A 36 -18.15 7.46 -9.01
CA ASN A 36 -18.14 8.86 -9.46
C ASN A 36 -17.64 9.15 -10.89
N LYS A 37 -18.40 8.71 -11.92
CA LYS A 37 -18.47 9.25 -13.30
C LYS A 37 -17.26 10.08 -13.80
N ARG A 38 -16.03 9.56 -13.77
CA ARG A 38 -14.86 10.19 -14.39
C ARG A 38 -13.93 9.12 -14.94
N VAL A 39 -13.68 9.18 -16.25
CA VAL A 39 -12.68 8.38 -16.95
C VAL A 39 -11.33 9.05 -16.72
N VAL A 40 -10.39 8.36 -16.07
CA VAL A 40 -8.99 8.78 -16.00
C VAL A 40 -8.33 8.36 -17.30
N VAL A 41 -7.89 9.33 -18.10
CA VAL A 41 -7.08 9.05 -19.30
C VAL A 41 -5.67 8.72 -18.84
N ALA A 42 -5.32 7.44 -18.82
CA ALA A 42 -3.93 7.00 -18.63
C ALA A 42 -3.12 7.42 -19.86
N ARG A 43 -2.09 8.24 -19.65
CA ARG A 43 -1.14 8.65 -20.70
C ARG A 43 -0.17 7.49 -20.95
N THR A 44 -0.54 6.59 -21.86
CA THR A 44 0.35 5.52 -22.32
C THR A 44 1.46 6.12 -23.19
N LEU A 45 2.72 5.94 -22.77
CA LEU A 45 3.91 6.24 -23.57
C LEU A 45 3.87 5.39 -24.85
N PHE A 46 3.65 6.02 -26.00
CA PHE A 46 3.81 5.38 -27.30
C PHE A 46 5.29 5.39 -27.67
N LEU A 47 5.94 4.22 -27.66
CA LEU A 47 7.17 4.01 -28.42
C LEU A 47 6.81 3.97 -29.91
N SER A 48 7.38 4.89 -30.69
CA SER A 48 7.18 4.98 -32.14
C SER A 48 7.83 3.79 -32.85
N LYS A 49 7.08 3.15 -33.76
CA LYS A 49 7.46 1.95 -34.54
C LYS A 49 8.60 2.15 -35.56
N LYS A 50 9.43 3.19 -35.46
CA LYS A 50 10.52 3.44 -36.42
C LYS A 50 11.86 2.82 -36.04
N ASP A 51 12.01 2.29 -34.82
CA ASP A 51 13.27 1.68 -34.34
C ASP A 51 13.29 0.15 -34.32
N GLN A 52 12.25 -0.54 -34.80
CA GLN A 52 12.18 -2.00 -34.80
C GLN A 52 12.38 -2.67 -36.17
N SER A 53 12.70 -1.93 -37.24
CA SER A 53 12.83 -2.53 -38.58
C SER A 53 14.25 -2.57 -39.16
N ASN A 54 15.31 -2.41 -38.37
CA ASN A 54 16.69 -2.52 -38.88
C ASN A 54 17.56 -3.61 -38.24
N ILE A 55 16.97 -4.54 -37.50
CA ILE A 55 17.69 -5.69 -36.94
C ILE A 55 16.85 -6.96 -37.17
N SER A 56 16.98 -7.54 -38.36
CA SER A 56 16.88 -8.99 -38.64
C SER A 56 16.51 -9.22 -40.11
N LYS A 57 17.50 -9.14 -41.00
CA LYS A 57 17.57 -9.89 -42.27
C LYS A 57 18.89 -9.57 -42.96
N GLN A 58 19.93 -10.33 -42.64
CA GLN A 58 20.85 -10.92 -43.62
C GLN A 58 21.86 -11.85 -42.91
N ASN A 59 21.62 -13.14 -43.14
CA ASN A 59 22.57 -14.23 -43.46
C ASN A 59 23.69 -14.65 -42.48
N LYS A 60 23.61 -15.94 -42.12
CA LYS A 60 24.70 -16.89 -41.79
C LYS A 60 24.81 -17.88 -42.98
N PRO A 61 25.80 -18.79 -43.10
CA PRO A 61 27.17 -18.86 -42.58
C PRO A 61 28.24 -19.01 -43.70
N GLU A 62 29.52 -18.79 -43.41
CA GLU A 62 30.62 -19.45 -44.12
C GLU A 62 31.82 -19.66 -43.16
N ASP A 63 32.68 -20.58 -43.57
CA ASP A 63 33.42 -21.56 -42.78
C ASP A 63 34.82 -21.12 -42.31
N SER A 64 35.44 -21.97 -41.48
CA SER A 64 36.90 -22.14 -41.20
C SER A 64 37.58 -21.43 -39.99
N ASN A 65 38.20 -22.29 -39.16
CA ASN A 65 39.53 -22.26 -38.49
C ASN A 65 40.16 -20.87 -38.18
N ASP A 66 40.70 -20.56 -37.00
CA ASP A 66 41.73 -21.29 -36.26
C ASP A 66 41.97 -20.64 -34.85
N GLN A 67 42.77 -21.31 -34.03
CA GLN A 67 43.24 -21.07 -32.65
C GLN A 67 43.66 -19.64 -32.15
N PRO A 68 43.84 -19.44 -30.81
CA PRO A 68 43.95 -18.14 -30.09
C PRO A 68 45.42 -17.75 -29.74
N PRO A 69 45.68 -16.90 -28.71
CA PRO A 69 45.65 -15.42 -28.56
C PRO A 69 47.10 -14.81 -28.59
N PRO A 70 47.38 -13.52 -28.23
CA PRO A 70 47.73 -13.23 -26.82
C PRO A 70 47.50 -11.79 -26.30
N THR A 71 47.53 -11.73 -24.98
CA THR A 71 47.77 -10.65 -24.02
C THR A 71 48.77 -9.56 -24.44
N THR A 72 48.45 -8.28 -24.21
CA THR A 72 49.43 -7.29 -23.71
C THR A 72 48.75 -6.07 -23.10
N ALA A 73 49.16 -5.72 -21.88
CA ALA A 73 48.83 -4.48 -21.21
C ALA A 73 49.58 -3.31 -21.84
N THR A 74 48.96 -2.13 -21.95
CA THR A 74 49.68 -0.86 -22.07
C THR A 74 48.83 0.28 -21.48
N THR A 75 49.37 0.89 -20.43
CA THR A 75 48.97 2.16 -19.84
C THR A 75 49.35 3.32 -20.75
N ILE A 76 48.42 4.20 -21.14
CA ILE A 76 48.73 5.57 -21.60
C ILE A 76 47.71 6.57 -21.02
N MET A 77 48.28 7.71 -20.62
CA MET A 77 47.73 8.82 -19.88
C MET A 77 46.62 9.63 -20.59
N SER A 78 45.69 10.12 -19.77
CA SER A 78 45.15 11.49 -19.70
C SER A 78 45.04 12.30 -20.99
N THR A 79 43.80 12.53 -21.44
CA THR A 79 43.38 13.80 -22.03
C THR A 79 42.01 14.18 -21.47
N LYS A 80 41.99 15.26 -20.66
CA LYS A 80 40.78 16.03 -20.35
C LYS A 80 40.17 16.52 -21.67
N SER A 81 38.87 16.29 -21.85
CA SER A 81 38.05 17.06 -22.78
C SER A 81 36.78 17.45 -22.04
N ASP A 82 36.60 18.76 -21.96
CA ASP A 82 35.58 19.49 -21.23
C ASP A 82 34.16 19.12 -21.68
N ILE A 83 33.31 18.78 -20.71
CA ILE A 83 31.85 18.80 -20.86
C ILE A 83 31.32 19.83 -19.86
N PRO A 84 30.48 20.80 -20.28
CA PRO A 84 30.09 21.91 -19.42
C PRO A 84 29.27 21.42 -18.25
N SER A 85 29.72 21.78 -17.05
CA SER A 85 28.91 21.87 -15.85
C SER A 85 27.81 22.92 -16.03
N SER A 86 26.63 22.50 -16.47
CA SER A 86 25.40 23.25 -16.23
C SER A 86 24.80 22.77 -14.93
N SER A 87 25.31 23.33 -13.83
CA SER A 87 24.61 23.42 -12.56
C SER A 87 23.36 24.29 -12.76
N SER A 88 22.28 23.69 -13.25
CA SER A 88 20.94 24.22 -13.00
C SER A 88 20.46 23.61 -11.70
N SER A 89 20.56 24.40 -10.63
CA SER A 89 19.90 24.17 -9.35
C SER A 89 18.39 24.06 -9.58
N SER A 90 17.90 22.86 -9.87
CA SER A 90 16.49 22.54 -9.72
C SER A 90 16.25 22.42 -8.21
N SER A 91 15.65 23.45 -7.62
CA SER A 91 15.07 23.36 -6.28
C SER A 91 14.09 22.18 -6.28
N SER A 92 14.51 21.03 -5.76
CA SER A 92 13.65 19.86 -5.60
C SER A 92 12.53 20.27 -4.66
N SER A 93 11.33 20.49 -5.18
CA SER A 93 10.13 20.61 -4.36
C SER A 93 9.88 19.21 -3.77
N SER A 94 10.49 18.92 -2.62
CA SER A 94 10.20 17.72 -1.84
C SER A 94 8.69 17.70 -1.55
N SER A 95 8.04 16.54 -1.70
CA SER A 95 6.62 16.38 -1.38
C SER A 95 6.31 16.97 -0.01
N LYS A 96 5.19 17.68 0.13
CA LYS A 96 4.78 18.23 1.45
C LYS A 96 4.04 17.18 2.28
N LEU A 97 3.79 16.01 1.70
CA LEU A 97 3.07 14.93 2.33
C LEU A 97 3.80 14.41 3.58
N LYS A 98 3.16 14.60 4.74
CA LYS A 98 3.55 13.93 5.99
C LYS A 98 2.82 12.60 6.13
N VAL A 99 3.47 11.63 6.75
CA VAL A 99 2.89 10.32 7.08
C VAL A 99 2.83 10.17 8.59
N LEU A 100 1.63 10.00 9.13
CA LEU A 100 1.37 9.80 10.54
C LEU A 100 1.01 8.32 10.80
N GLY A 101 1.86 7.62 11.52
CA GLY A 101 1.59 6.27 12.01
C GLY A 101 0.70 6.32 13.25
N VAL A 102 -0.37 5.53 13.30
CA VAL A 102 -1.28 5.46 14.45
C VAL A 102 -1.40 4.02 14.92
N CYS A 103 -1.11 3.79 16.20
CA CYS A 103 -1.30 2.51 16.87
C CYS A 103 -1.94 2.70 18.25
N GLY A 104 -2.05 1.63 19.04
CA GLY A 104 -2.83 1.64 20.28
C GLY A 104 -3.40 0.28 20.68
N GLY A 105 -3.66 0.12 21.98
CA GLY A 105 -4.21 -1.11 22.54
C GLY A 105 -5.59 -1.50 21.98
N ILE A 106 -5.98 -2.75 22.21
CA ILE A 106 -7.33 -3.22 21.94
C ILE A 106 -8.35 -2.38 22.75
N GLY A 107 -9.47 -2.00 22.13
CA GLY A 107 -10.50 -1.17 22.79
C GLY A 107 -10.18 0.33 22.93
N SER A 108 -9.00 0.81 22.53
CA SER A 108 -8.63 2.23 22.66
C SER A 108 -9.30 3.17 21.65
N GLY A 109 -9.86 2.64 20.57
CA GLY A 109 -10.55 3.42 19.54
C GLY A 109 -9.65 4.00 18.44
N LYS A 110 -8.48 3.40 18.17
CA LYS A 110 -7.59 3.75 17.05
C LYS A 110 -8.32 4.01 15.73
N SER A 111 -9.12 3.05 15.26
CA SER A 111 -9.80 3.16 13.96
C SER A 111 -10.84 4.28 13.94
N THR A 112 -11.44 4.57 15.10
CA THR A 112 -12.31 5.75 15.26
C THR A 112 -11.49 7.03 15.15
N ALA A 113 -10.35 7.14 15.85
CA ALA A 113 -9.48 8.29 15.75
C ALA A 113 -8.96 8.52 14.31
N CYS A 114 -8.56 7.46 13.61
CA CYS A 114 -8.09 7.56 12.21
C CYS A 114 -9.20 8.04 11.26
N LYS A 115 -10.44 7.56 11.46
CA LYS A 115 -11.61 8.05 10.71
C LYS A 115 -11.90 9.52 11.02
N LEU A 116 -11.80 9.95 12.28
CA LEU A 116 -12.00 11.36 12.67
C LEU A 116 -10.92 12.26 12.08
N LEU A 117 -9.66 11.83 12.06
CA LEU A 117 -8.55 12.58 11.44
C LEU A 117 -8.85 12.91 9.97
N VAL A 118 -9.39 11.96 9.21
CA VAL A 118 -9.75 12.18 7.79
C VAL A 118 -11.06 12.97 7.63
N SER A 119 -12.09 12.64 8.40
CA SER A 119 -13.44 13.17 8.18
C SER A 119 -13.72 14.51 8.87
N GLN A 120 -12.99 14.83 9.95
CA GLN A 120 -13.22 16.02 10.78
C GLN A 120 -11.97 16.86 11.01
N CYS A 121 -10.76 16.33 10.77
CA CYS A 121 -9.52 17.10 10.85
C CYS A 121 -8.86 17.32 9.46
N ASP A 122 -9.59 17.01 8.39
CA ASP A 122 -9.20 17.23 6.99
C ASP A 122 -7.91 16.52 6.55
N CYS A 123 -7.47 15.45 7.21
CA CYS A 123 -6.34 14.65 6.72
C CYS A 123 -6.66 14.00 5.36
N LEU A 124 -5.63 13.84 4.53
CA LEU A 124 -5.75 13.43 3.12
C LEU A 124 -6.43 12.06 2.99
N GLU A 125 -5.83 11.05 3.61
CA GLU A 125 -6.23 9.65 3.46
C GLU A 125 -5.92 8.84 4.72
N HIS A 126 -6.68 7.76 4.92
CA HIS A 126 -6.45 6.76 5.95
C HIS A 126 -6.14 5.41 5.29
N LEU A 127 -4.97 4.87 5.60
CA LEU A 127 -4.51 3.55 5.21
C LEU A 127 -4.59 2.62 6.42
N ASP A 128 -5.50 1.66 6.34
CA ASP A 128 -5.63 0.58 7.33
C ASP A 128 -4.67 -0.57 6.96
N ALA A 129 -3.59 -0.74 7.72
CA ALA A 129 -2.58 -1.76 7.47
C ALA A 129 -3.13 -3.18 7.62
N ASP A 130 -4.11 -3.42 8.52
CA ASP A 130 -4.72 -4.73 8.69
C ASP A 130 -5.53 -5.10 7.44
N SER A 131 -6.26 -4.13 6.90
CA SER A 131 -6.98 -4.29 5.62
C SER A 131 -6.03 -4.49 4.44
N LEU A 132 -4.92 -3.73 4.36
CA LEU A 132 -3.90 -3.91 3.32
C LEU A 132 -3.23 -5.29 3.41
N ALA A 133 -2.95 -5.76 4.62
CA ALA A 133 -2.35 -7.06 4.86
C ALA A 133 -3.20 -8.23 4.33
N HIS A 134 -4.52 -8.08 4.17
CA HIS A 134 -5.33 -9.13 3.54
C HIS A 134 -4.91 -9.45 2.11
N SER A 135 -4.43 -8.45 1.35
CA SER A 135 -3.95 -8.65 -0.03
C SER A 135 -2.64 -9.43 -0.10
N VAL A 136 -1.84 -9.40 0.98
CA VAL A 136 -0.60 -10.17 1.11
C VAL A 136 -0.90 -11.68 1.03
N TYR A 137 -2.07 -12.12 1.51
CA TYR A 137 -2.49 -13.52 1.46
C TYR A 137 -3.23 -13.91 0.19
N ALA A 138 -3.24 -13.07 -0.85
CA ALA A 138 -3.89 -13.41 -2.12
C ALA A 138 -3.24 -14.68 -2.74
N PRO A 139 -4.03 -15.58 -3.35
CA PRO A 139 -3.51 -16.76 -4.04
C PRO A 139 -2.38 -16.41 -5.01
N GLY A 140 -1.30 -17.18 -4.96
CA GLY A 140 -0.13 -16.99 -5.82
C GLY A 140 0.81 -15.84 -5.42
N SER A 141 0.52 -15.08 -4.37
CA SER A 141 1.43 -14.02 -3.90
C SER A 141 2.76 -14.58 -3.40
N GLN A 142 3.81 -13.75 -3.43
CA GLN A 142 5.12 -14.13 -2.87
C GLN A 142 5.02 -14.46 -1.37
N ALA A 143 4.22 -13.72 -0.62
CA ALA A 143 4.06 -13.97 0.80
C ALA A 143 3.40 -15.33 1.09
N VAL A 144 2.44 -15.77 0.27
CA VAL A 144 1.87 -17.12 0.39
C VAL A 144 2.96 -18.17 0.17
N GLN A 145 3.81 -18.01 -0.83
CA GLN A 145 4.93 -18.92 -1.08
C GLN A 145 5.90 -18.97 0.12
N ASP A 146 6.24 -17.81 0.68
CA ASP A 146 7.15 -17.73 1.83
C ASP A 146 6.53 -18.36 3.10
N ILE A 147 5.23 -18.12 3.33
CA ILE A 147 4.48 -18.76 4.42
C ILE A 147 4.46 -20.28 4.24
N VAL A 148 4.19 -20.78 3.03
CA VAL A 148 4.17 -22.23 2.75
C VAL A 148 5.57 -22.83 2.92
N SER A 149 6.63 -22.12 2.53
CA SER A 149 8.00 -22.57 2.75
C SER A 149 8.35 -22.69 4.24
N GLU A 150 7.75 -21.87 5.11
CA GLU A 150 8.04 -21.84 6.55
C GLU A 150 7.13 -22.81 7.35
N PHE A 151 5.87 -22.99 6.94
CA PHE A 151 4.86 -23.75 7.70
C PHE A 151 4.40 -25.05 7.02
N GLY A 152 4.87 -25.32 5.80
CA GLY A 152 4.46 -26.47 5.00
C GLY A 152 3.16 -26.25 4.24
N SER A 153 2.80 -27.20 3.39
CA SER A 153 1.59 -27.13 2.55
C SER A 153 0.29 -27.48 3.29
N ASP A 154 0.36 -27.98 4.53
CA ASP A 154 -0.82 -28.45 5.29
C ASP A 154 -1.78 -27.31 5.68
N ILE A 155 -1.28 -26.07 5.65
CA ILE A 155 -2.02 -24.82 5.86
C ILE A 155 -2.70 -24.30 4.58
N LEU A 156 -2.69 -25.08 3.49
CA LEU A 156 -3.36 -24.73 2.24
C LEU A 156 -4.74 -25.39 2.15
N VAL A 157 -5.65 -24.72 1.43
CA VAL A 157 -6.97 -25.24 1.05
C VAL A 157 -7.21 -24.98 -0.43
N ASN A 158 -7.82 -25.95 -1.12
CA ASN A 158 -8.23 -25.80 -2.52
C ASN A 158 -9.62 -25.16 -2.58
N SER A 159 -9.73 -23.98 -3.20
CA SER A 159 -10.98 -23.23 -3.31
C SER A 159 -12.03 -23.94 -4.19
N ASN A 160 -11.62 -24.93 -5.01
CA ASN A 160 -12.48 -25.60 -5.98
C ASN A 160 -13.41 -26.70 -5.38
N ASN A 161 -13.30 -27.01 -4.08
CA ASN A 161 -14.02 -28.15 -3.48
C ASN A 161 -15.40 -27.79 -2.87
N ASN A 162 -15.98 -26.63 -3.20
CA ASN A 162 -17.27 -26.18 -2.63
C ASN A 162 -18.48 -26.32 -3.58
N ASN A 163 -18.34 -26.95 -4.75
CA ASN A 163 -19.49 -27.31 -5.57
C ASN A 163 -19.76 -28.82 -5.44
N ASN A 164 -20.53 -29.19 -4.42
CA ASN A 164 -21.35 -30.41 -4.50
C ASN A 164 -22.41 -30.16 -5.58
N ASN A 165 -22.08 -30.45 -6.82
CA ASN A 165 -23.06 -30.99 -7.75
C ASN A 165 -22.54 -32.38 -8.10
N ASP A 166 -23.13 -33.37 -7.42
CA ASP A 166 -23.32 -34.67 -8.03
C ASP A 166 -24.00 -34.41 -9.37
N ASP A 167 -23.30 -34.70 -10.47
CA ASP A 167 -23.81 -35.23 -11.73
C ASP A 167 -22.84 -34.88 -12.87
N ASP A 168 -22.56 -35.91 -13.67
CA ASP A 168 -22.01 -35.92 -15.02
C ASP A 168 -20.48 -36.05 -15.19
N ASP A 169 -20.12 -37.29 -15.53
CA ASP A 169 -18.97 -37.70 -16.31
C ASP A 169 -18.67 -36.71 -17.45
N ASP A 170 -17.48 -36.10 -17.44
CA ASP A 170 -16.75 -35.81 -18.69
C ASP A 170 -15.25 -35.57 -18.43
N ASP A 171 -14.45 -36.43 -19.04
CA ASP A 171 -12.99 -36.50 -19.01
C ASP A 171 -12.37 -35.42 -19.90
N HIS A 172 -12.12 -34.24 -19.34
CA HIS A 172 -11.18 -33.27 -19.88
C HIS A 172 -10.27 -32.72 -18.77
N SER A 173 -9.13 -33.39 -18.57
CA SER A 173 -8.06 -32.95 -17.68
C SER A 173 -7.28 -31.76 -18.28
N ASP A 174 -7.85 -30.57 -18.24
CA ASP A 174 -7.09 -29.33 -18.41
C ASP A 174 -6.43 -28.96 -17.06
N ASN A 175 -5.12 -29.21 -16.96
CA ASN A 175 -4.27 -28.94 -15.80
C ASN A 175 -4.04 -27.43 -15.54
N ASN A 176 -5.11 -26.67 -15.27
CA ASN A 176 -5.04 -25.28 -14.79
C ASN A 176 -5.55 -25.16 -13.33
N ASN A 177 -5.32 -26.18 -12.49
CA ASN A 177 -5.81 -26.23 -11.11
C ASN A 177 -4.88 -25.56 -10.08
N GLU A 178 -3.73 -25.00 -10.49
CA GLU A 178 -2.75 -24.36 -9.59
C GLU A 178 -3.16 -22.95 -9.12
N SER A 179 -4.16 -22.33 -9.75
CA SER A 179 -4.50 -20.91 -9.52
C SER A 179 -5.47 -20.63 -8.36
N ASN A 180 -5.95 -21.65 -7.64
CA ASN A 180 -6.97 -21.49 -6.59
C ASN A 180 -6.56 -22.09 -5.22
N ILE A 181 -5.26 -22.02 -4.92
CA ILE A 181 -4.71 -22.47 -3.63
C ILE A 181 -4.66 -21.28 -2.67
N GLU A 182 -5.42 -21.38 -1.57
CA GLU A 182 -5.56 -20.34 -0.53
C GLU A 182 -4.95 -20.79 0.80
N ILE A 183 -4.55 -19.83 1.64
CA ILE A 183 -4.14 -20.10 3.02
C ILE A 183 -5.38 -20.40 3.88
N ASP A 184 -5.42 -21.58 4.50
CA ASP A 184 -6.35 -21.91 5.57
C ASP A 184 -5.96 -21.13 6.84
N ARG A 185 -6.55 -19.95 6.98
CA ARG A 185 -6.32 -19.04 8.12
C ARG A 185 -6.68 -19.68 9.47
N LYS A 186 -7.60 -20.65 9.52
CA LYS A 186 -7.97 -21.33 10.77
C LYS A 186 -6.86 -22.28 11.19
N LYS A 187 -6.33 -23.09 10.27
CA LYS A 187 -5.20 -23.97 10.55
C LYS A 187 -3.95 -23.19 10.89
N LEU A 188 -3.59 -22.20 10.07
CA LEU A 188 -2.42 -21.34 10.34
C LEU A 188 -2.58 -20.64 11.70
N GLY A 189 -3.76 -20.09 11.98
CA GLY A 189 -4.10 -19.49 13.26
C GLY A 189 -3.91 -20.45 14.43
N ALA A 190 -4.41 -21.68 14.34
CA ALA A 190 -4.25 -22.69 15.39
C ALA A 190 -2.78 -22.99 15.70
N VAL A 191 -1.91 -23.03 14.68
CA VAL A 191 -0.47 -23.24 14.84
C VAL A 191 0.18 -22.04 15.54
N VAL A 192 -0.04 -20.81 15.04
CA VAL A 192 0.67 -19.63 15.55
C VAL A 192 0.15 -19.12 16.90
N PHE A 193 -1.13 -19.35 17.22
CA PHE A 193 -1.66 -19.01 18.55
C PHE A 193 -1.28 -20.03 19.63
N ALA A 194 -0.90 -21.26 19.25
CA ALA A 194 -0.43 -22.28 20.18
C ALA A 194 1.07 -22.15 20.50
N ASP A 195 1.89 -21.66 19.56
CA ASP A 195 3.34 -21.52 19.72
C ASP A 195 3.82 -20.08 19.43
N ARG A 196 4.37 -19.42 20.45
CA ARG A 196 4.94 -18.07 20.33
C ARG A 196 6.11 -18.02 19.33
N SER A 197 6.87 -19.11 19.19
CA SER A 197 7.95 -19.20 18.21
C SER A 197 7.37 -19.24 16.80
N ALA A 198 6.32 -20.04 16.56
CA ALA A 198 5.58 -20.05 15.31
C ALA A 198 5.00 -18.67 14.97
N MET A 199 4.41 -17.96 15.93
CA MET A 199 3.96 -16.58 15.72
C MET A 199 5.09 -15.67 15.26
N ALA A 200 6.25 -15.71 15.93
CA ALA A 200 7.40 -14.90 15.56
C ALA A 200 7.93 -15.23 14.15
N ARG A 201 7.88 -16.51 13.74
CA ARG A 201 8.26 -16.91 12.37
C ARG A 201 7.26 -16.40 11.33
N LEU A 202 5.96 -16.44 11.63
CA LEU A 202 4.93 -15.87 10.75
C LEU A 202 5.12 -14.36 10.62
N GLU A 203 5.30 -13.64 11.73
CA GLU A 203 5.52 -12.20 11.77
C GLU A 203 6.74 -11.80 10.94
N ARG A 204 7.89 -12.45 11.17
CA ARG A 204 9.13 -12.25 10.40
C ARG A 204 8.95 -12.49 8.90
N THR A 205 8.07 -13.41 8.53
CA THR A 205 7.80 -13.74 7.13
C THR A 205 6.85 -12.73 6.49
N VAL A 206 5.80 -12.31 7.19
CA VAL A 206 4.70 -11.50 6.62
C VAL A 206 4.96 -10.01 6.71
N TRP A 207 5.56 -9.52 7.80
CA TRP A 207 5.73 -8.09 8.04
C TRP A 207 6.52 -7.36 6.94
N PRO A 208 7.60 -7.92 6.34
CA PRO A 208 8.28 -7.28 5.23
C PRO A 208 7.35 -7.02 4.02
N HIS A 209 6.47 -7.96 3.70
CA HIS A 209 5.49 -7.81 2.61
C HIS A 209 4.46 -6.73 2.90
N VAL A 210 3.95 -6.67 4.14
CA VAL A 210 3.03 -5.62 4.56
C VAL A 210 3.72 -4.24 4.54
N LYS A 211 4.96 -4.15 5.04
CA LYS A 211 5.77 -2.93 5.02
C LYS A 211 5.95 -2.42 3.58
N ALA A 212 6.29 -3.31 2.64
CA ALA A 212 6.44 -2.96 1.24
C ALA A 212 5.14 -2.38 0.64
N LEU A 213 3.99 -3.00 0.90
CA LEU A 213 2.69 -2.48 0.43
C LEU A 213 2.36 -1.11 1.01
N ILE A 214 2.64 -0.87 2.29
CA ILE A 214 2.43 0.44 2.92
C ILE A 214 3.32 1.49 2.24
N VAL A 215 4.59 1.19 2.01
CA VAL A 215 5.54 2.08 1.33
C VAL A 215 5.07 2.41 -0.09
N ASP A 216 4.71 1.40 -0.87
CA ASP A 216 4.20 1.59 -2.23
C ASP A 216 2.96 2.49 -2.25
N LYS A 217 2.06 2.30 -1.27
CA LYS A 217 0.84 3.11 -1.17
C LYS A 217 1.16 4.56 -0.79
N ILE A 218 2.08 4.78 0.15
CA ILE A 218 2.57 6.12 0.50
C ILE A 218 3.20 6.80 -0.71
N ASP A 219 4.03 6.09 -1.48
CA ASP A 219 4.73 6.66 -2.64
C ASP A 219 3.78 6.98 -3.82
N VAL A 220 2.70 6.21 -3.98
CA VAL A 220 1.60 6.60 -4.87
C VAL A 220 0.97 7.91 -4.41
N LEU A 221 0.68 8.07 -3.12
CA LEU A 221 0.07 9.29 -2.58
C LEU A 221 1.00 10.50 -2.66
N ARG A 222 2.31 10.31 -2.42
CA ARG A 222 3.32 11.37 -2.61
C ARG A 222 3.37 11.86 -4.05
N ARG A 223 3.27 10.96 -5.03
CA ARG A 223 3.22 11.32 -6.45
C ARG A 223 1.95 12.08 -6.80
N GLN A 224 0.79 11.62 -6.34
CA GLN A 224 -0.48 12.32 -6.56
C GLN A 224 -0.47 13.72 -5.95
N GLU A 225 0.03 13.86 -4.72
CA GLU A 225 0.18 15.15 -4.04
C GLU A 225 1.10 16.10 -4.82
N TRP A 226 2.24 15.60 -5.30
CA TRP A 226 3.16 16.39 -6.11
C TRP A 226 2.54 16.83 -7.44
N GLU A 227 1.81 15.95 -8.13
CA GLU A 227 1.11 16.27 -9.38
C GLU A 227 0.03 17.36 -9.18
N GLU A 228 -0.78 17.25 -8.12
CA GLU A 228 -1.80 18.25 -7.75
C GLU A 228 -1.18 19.63 -7.48
N GLN A 229 -0.02 19.67 -6.82
CA GLN A 229 0.72 20.91 -6.58
C GLN A 229 1.20 21.56 -7.89
N GLN A 230 1.73 20.76 -8.84
CA GLN A 230 2.22 21.31 -10.12
C GLN A 230 1.10 21.94 -10.93
N ILE A 231 -0.08 21.30 -10.94
CA ILE A 231 -1.28 21.84 -11.61
C ILE A 231 -1.67 23.18 -10.97
N THR A 232 -1.73 23.26 -9.64
CA THR A 232 -2.09 24.48 -8.91
C THR A 232 -1.10 25.63 -9.16
N ILE A 233 0.20 25.34 -9.27
CA ILE A 233 1.23 26.35 -9.58
C ILE A 233 1.08 26.87 -11.01
N GLN A 234 0.75 26.00 -11.98
CA GLN A 234 0.54 26.41 -13.37
C GLN A 234 -0.70 27.30 -13.53
N THR A 235 -1.83 26.96 -12.89
CA THR A 235 -3.07 27.75 -12.98
C THR A 235 -2.93 29.14 -12.38
N ASN A 236 -2.10 29.31 -11.34
CA ASN A 236 -1.88 30.60 -10.68
C ASN A 236 -0.89 31.51 -11.44
N LYS A 237 -0.15 31.00 -12.44
CA LYS A 237 0.80 31.78 -13.27
C LYS A 237 0.20 32.28 -14.58
N SER A 238 -0.93 31.74 -15.02
CA SER A 238 -1.66 32.19 -16.20
C SER A 238 -2.79 33.15 -15.79
N ASP A 239 -2.75 34.40 -16.24
CA ASP A 239 -3.79 35.41 -16.00
C ASP A 239 -5.16 35.07 -16.64
N GLU A 240 -5.24 33.99 -17.41
CA GLU A 240 -6.49 33.41 -17.92
C GLU A 240 -6.73 32.02 -17.32
N PRO A 241 -7.87 31.77 -16.64
CA PRO A 241 -8.24 30.43 -16.23
C PRO A 241 -8.50 29.57 -17.49
N PRO A 242 -8.00 28.32 -17.56
CA PRO A 242 -8.32 27.43 -18.66
C PRO A 242 -9.84 27.26 -18.73
N SER A 243 -10.41 27.58 -19.89
CA SER A 243 -11.83 27.52 -20.17
C SER A 243 -12.39 26.13 -19.87
N GLY A 244 -13.09 26.00 -18.74
CA GLY A 244 -13.93 24.83 -18.42
C GLY A 244 -13.41 23.88 -17.34
N GLN A 245 -12.25 24.12 -16.71
CA GLN A 245 -11.76 23.26 -15.62
C GLN A 245 -11.64 24.04 -14.31
N GLN A 246 -12.71 24.06 -13.52
CA GLN A 246 -12.65 24.49 -12.13
C GLN A 246 -11.77 23.49 -11.35
N VAL A 247 -10.51 23.86 -11.10
CA VAL A 247 -9.67 23.20 -10.11
C VAL A 247 -10.09 23.77 -8.75
N LEU A 248 -11.06 23.12 -8.10
CA LEU A 248 -11.35 23.43 -6.69
C LEU A 248 -10.12 23.03 -5.86
N PRO A 249 -9.53 23.92 -5.06
CA PRO A 249 -8.41 23.54 -4.20
C PRO A 249 -8.88 22.45 -3.23
N THR A 250 -8.14 21.34 -3.17
CA THR A 250 -8.39 20.28 -2.18
C THR A 250 -8.06 20.87 -0.81
N SER A 251 -9.09 21.16 -0.01
CA SER A 251 -9.00 21.77 1.33
C SER A 251 -8.37 20.84 2.39
N LYS A 252 -7.79 19.72 1.99
CA LYS A 252 -7.25 18.70 2.88
C LYS A 252 -5.82 19.01 3.30
N ARG A 253 -5.48 18.70 4.55
CA ARG A 253 -4.12 18.68 5.05
C ARG A 253 -3.34 17.56 4.31
N PRO A 254 -2.12 17.81 3.82
CA PRO A 254 -1.29 16.81 3.14
C PRO A 254 -0.68 15.83 4.16
N ILE A 255 -1.55 15.11 4.86
CA ILE A 255 -1.21 14.17 5.93
C ILE A 255 -1.93 12.85 5.64
N VAL A 256 -1.17 11.78 5.48
CA VAL A 256 -1.69 10.41 5.38
C VAL A 256 -1.61 9.74 6.73
N ILE A 257 -2.70 9.10 7.14
CA ILE A 257 -2.78 8.32 8.37
C ILE A 257 -2.55 6.86 8.03
N VAL A 258 -1.65 6.19 8.73
CA VAL A 258 -1.43 4.74 8.61
C VAL A 258 -1.77 4.09 9.94
N GLU A 259 -2.92 3.42 10.00
CA GLU A 259 -3.33 2.64 11.17
C GLU A 259 -2.67 1.27 11.11
N ALA A 260 -1.85 0.94 12.12
CA ALA A 260 -1.23 -0.37 12.24
C ALA A 260 -1.12 -0.79 13.70
N ALA A 261 -1.80 -1.87 14.10
CA ALA A 261 -1.77 -2.35 15.48
C ALA A 261 -0.36 -2.81 15.91
N VAL A 262 0.40 -3.39 14.98
CA VAL A 262 1.74 -3.94 15.20
C VAL A 262 2.87 -2.94 14.90
N LEU A 263 2.55 -1.67 14.61
CA LEU A 263 3.52 -0.67 14.15
C LEU A 263 4.82 -0.65 14.97
N LEU A 264 4.67 -0.55 16.29
CA LEU A 264 5.79 -0.47 17.22
C LEU A 264 6.50 -1.82 17.41
N ASP A 265 5.74 -2.92 17.42
CA ASP A 265 6.27 -4.28 17.50
C ASP A 265 7.10 -4.65 16.28
N ALA A 266 6.69 -4.16 15.11
CA ALA A 266 7.33 -4.41 13.83
C ALA A 266 8.45 -3.40 13.50
N GLU A 267 8.70 -2.42 14.38
CA GLU A 267 9.73 -1.39 14.24
C GLU A 267 9.58 -0.59 12.93
N TRP A 268 8.34 -0.29 12.54
CA TRP A 268 8.03 0.46 11.32
C TRP A 268 8.05 1.97 11.53
N ASP A 269 8.50 2.44 12.70
CA ASP A 269 8.45 3.86 13.05
C ASP A 269 9.28 4.73 12.09
N ASP A 270 10.28 4.15 11.44
CA ASP A 270 11.11 4.79 10.41
C ASP A 270 10.32 5.27 9.19
N LEU A 271 9.14 4.70 8.92
CA LEU A 271 8.26 5.09 7.81
C LEU A 271 7.52 6.41 8.03
N PHE A 272 7.39 6.83 9.29
CA PHE A 272 6.47 7.89 9.68
C PHE A 272 7.19 9.16 10.13
N ASP A 273 6.59 10.30 9.80
CA ASP A 273 6.99 11.63 10.28
C ASP A 273 6.45 11.90 11.70
N GLY A 274 5.51 11.09 12.17
CA GLY A 274 5.02 11.08 13.55
C GLY A 274 4.42 9.71 13.88
N VAL A 275 4.50 9.30 15.14
CA VAL A 275 3.91 8.04 15.61
C VAL A 275 3.05 8.33 16.82
N TRP A 276 1.74 8.15 16.68
CA TRP A 276 0.77 8.41 17.73
C TRP A 276 0.22 7.11 18.30
N VAL A 277 0.06 7.11 19.62
CA VAL A 277 -0.57 6.02 20.34
C VAL A 277 -1.91 6.49 20.89
N VAL A 278 -2.99 5.89 20.40
CA VAL A 278 -4.33 6.10 20.95
C VAL A 278 -4.51 5.17 22.15
N THR A 279 -4.69 5.76 23.33
CA THR A 279 -4.90 5.04 24.60
C THR A 279 -6.33 5.24 25.11
N ALA A 280 -6.77 4.38 26.01
CA ALA A 280 -7.98 4.58 26.79
C ALA A 280 -7.77 3.97 28.18
N PRO A 281 -8.42 4.48 29.24
CA PRO A 281 -8.44 3.81 30.53
C PRO A 281 -8.88 2.35 30.38
N ARG A 282 -8.29 1.46 31.18
CA ARG A 282 -8.49 0.00 31.06
C ARG A 282 -9.98 -0.36 31.13
N GLU A 283 -10.70 0.28 32.03
CA GLU A 283 -12.12 0.08 32.29
C GLU A 283 -12.96 0.49 31.08
N VAL A 284 -12.63 1.63 30.46
CA VAL A 284 -13.30 2.12 29.25
C VAL A 284 -13.03 1.21 28.06
N ALA A 285 -11.79 0.75 27.89
CA ALA A 285 -11.44 -0.19 26.82
C ALA A 285 -12.16 -1.54 26.99
N LEU A 286 -12.24 -2.05 28.21
CA LEU A 286 -12.97 -3.28 28.56
C LEU A 286 -14.46 -3.15 28.23
N GLN A 287 -15.10 -2.07 28.70
CA GLN A 287 -16.50 -1.79 28.42
C GLN A 287 -16.78 -1.74 26.92
N ARG A 288 -15.95 -1.01 26.15
CA ARG A 288 -16.07 -0.94 24.70
C ARG A 288 -15.96 -2.32 24.05
N LEU A 289 -15.07 -3.19 24.52
CA LEU A 289 -14.94 -4.54 23.97
C LEU A 289 -16.15 -5.42 24.24
N MET A 290 -16.74 -5.30 25.42
CA MET A 290 -17.96 -6.02 25.77
C MET A 290 -19.14 -5.53 24.95
N GLU A 291 -19.35 -4.21 24.88
CA GLU A 291 -20.52 -3.61 24.23
C GLU A 291 -20.45 -3.68 22.69
N THR A 292 -19.30 -3.36 22.09
CA THR A 292 -19.19 -3.23 20.62
C THR A 292 -18.82 -4.54 19.93
N ARG A 293 -18.13 -5.46 20.63
CA ARG A 293 -17.67 -6.73 20.06
C ARG A 293 -18.34 -7.96 20.70
N GLY A 294 -19.20 -7.77 21.69
CA GLY A 294 -19.91 -8.87 22.34
C GLY A 294 -19.00 -9.84 23.09
N LEU A 295 -17.81 -9.41 23.50
CA LEU A 295 -16.87 -10.27 24.22
C LEU A 295 -17.31 -10.42 25.68
N SER A 296 -17.08 -11.59 26.26
CA SER A 296 -17.14 -11.73 27.72
C SER A 296 -16.02 -10.90 28.36
N GLN A 297 -16.21 -10.52 29.62
CA GLN A 297 -15.18 -9.81 30.38
C GLN A 297 -13.85 -10.60 30.39
N GLU A 298 -13.91 -11.90 30.67
CA GLU A 298 -12.73 -12.77 30.73
C GLU A 298 -11.97 -12.80 29.39
N GLU A 299 -12.68 -12.92 28.27
CA GLU A 299 -12.07 -12.92 26.94
C GLU A 299 -11.48 -11.55 26.58
N ALA A 300 -12.16 -10.46 26.93
CA ALA A 300 -11.64 -9.11 26.74
C ALA A 300 -10.36 -8.88 27.55
N GLU A 301 -10.35 -9.27 28.84
CA GLU A 301 -9.17 -9.18 29.71
C GLU A 301 -8.00 -10.01 29.19
N LYS A 302 -8.27 -11.25 28.74
CA LYS A 302 -7.26 -12.13 28.15
C LYS A 302 -6.59 -11.47 26.94
N ARG A 303 -7.38 -10.86 26.05
CA ARG A 303 -6.85 -10.13 24.88
C ARG A 303 -6.04 -8.89 25.26
N MET A 304 -6.52 -8.11 26.25
CA MET A 304 -5.80 -6.92 26.73
C MET A 304 -4.45 -7.30 27.34
N ASN A 305 -4.41 -8.34 28.17
CA ASN A 305 -3.19 -8.80 28.83
C ASN A 305 -2.18 -9.38 27.82
N ALA A 306 -2.64 -10.05 26.76
CA ALA A 306 -1.75 -10.61 25.72
C ALA A 306 -0.89 -9.53 25.02
N GLN A 307 -1.37 -8.29 24.94
CA GLN A 307 -0.63 -7.17 24.33
C GLN A 307 0.44 -6.56 25.24
N GLN A 308 0.40 -6.81 26.56
CA GLN A 308 1.28 -6.14 27.54
C GLN A 308 2.71 -6.67 27.57
N SER A 309 2.98 -7.82 26.95
CA SER A 309 4.31 -8.48 26.98
C SER A 309 5.16 -8.24 25.73
N ARG A 310 4.70 -7.37 24.83
CA ARG A 310 5.38 -7.02 23.58
C ARG A 310 6.03 -5.64 23.67
N ARG A 311 6.87 -5.31 22.68
CA ARG A 311 7.40 -3.96 22.49
C ARG A 311 6.21 -2.99 22.26
N GLY A 312 6.45 -1.68 22.19
CA GLY A 312 5.39 -0.75 21.84
C GLY A 312 4.45 -0.44 23.01
N ILE A 313 3.19 -0.85 22.93
CA ILE A 313 2.16 -0.46 23.91
C ILE A 313 2.49 -0.95 25.33
N GLY A 314 3.14 -2.11 25.46
CA GLY A 314 3.59 -2.62 26.76
C GLY A 314 4.67 -1.76 27.43
N ASN A 315 5.49 -1.07 26.62
CA ASN A 315 6.62 -0.25 27.06
C ASN A 315 6.47 1.21 26.63
N LEU A 316 5.23 1.73 26.58
CA LEU A 316 4.92 3.03 25.98
C LEU A 316 5.77 4.17 26.52
N GLN A 317 6.05 4.19 27.82
CA GLN A 317 6.90 5.21 28.45
C GLN A 317 8.30 5.23 27.83
N GLN A 318 8.92 4.07 27.61
CA GLN A 318 10.23 3.96 26.99
C GLN A 318 10.19 4.38 25.51
N GLU A 319 9.12 4.04 24.78
CA GLU A 319 8.97 4.44 23.38
C GLU A 319 8.82 5.96 23.24
N VAL A 320 8.15 6.63 24.19
CA VAL A 320 8.08 8.10 24.26
C VAL A 320 9.45 8.70 24.58
N GLU A 321 10.15 8.17 25.59
CA GLU A 321 11.48 8.65 26.01
C GLU A 321 12.53 8.49 24.89
N SER A 322 12.43 7.41 24.10
CA SER A 322 13.29 7.19 22.94
C SER A 322 12.97 8.09 21.74
N GLY A 323 11.81 8.78 21.76
CA GLY A 323 11.33 9.60 20.65
C GLY A 323 10.71 8.81 19.49
N VAL A 324 10.55 7.49 19.63
CA VAL A 324 9.81 6.66 18.66
C VAL A 324 8.35 7.08 18.63
N VAL A 325 7.70 7.14 19.80
CA VAL A 325 6.34 7.65 19.94
C VAL A 325 6.40 9.16 20.18
N THR A 326 5.79 9.91 19.27
CA THR A 326 5.77 11.37 19.30
C THR A 326 4.51 11.94 19.94
N GLY A 327 3.43 11.14 20.02
CA GLY A 327 2.16 11.59 20.57
C GLY A 327 1.38 10.51 21.29
N ILE A 328 0.75 10.88 22.40
CA ILE A 328 -0.26 10.04 23.07
C ILE A 328 -1.60 10.77 22.97
N ILE A 329 -2.59 10.10 22.38
CA ILE A 329 -3.96 10.61 22.28
C ILE A 329 -4.84 9.78 23.20
N GLU A 330 -5.28 10.38 24.30
CA GLU A 330 -6.09 9.69 25.28
C GLU A 330 -7.59 9.78 24.93
N ASN A 331 -8.22 8.63 24.72
CA ASN A 331 -9.62 8.50 24.35
C ASN A 331 -10.46 8.05 25.56
N LYS A 332 -10.71 9.00 26.46
CA LYS A 332 -11.49 8.80 27.70
C LYS A 332 -13.00 8.91 27.53
N VAL A 333 -13.47 9.80 26.65
CA VAL A 333 -14.86 10.33 26.69
C VAL A 333 -15.57 10.14 25.34
N GLY A 334 -16.20 11.19 24.82
CA GLY A 334 -16.97 11.23 23.57
C GLY A 334 -16.17 11.70 22.36
N LEU A 335 -16.78 11.60 21.18
CA LEU A 335 -16.11 11.84 19.90
C LEU A 335 -15.66 13.30 19.73
N ASP A 336 -16.41 14.28 20.24
CA ASP A 336 -16.09 15.70 20.05
C ASP A 336 -14.78 16.10 20.75
N GLU A 337 -14.57 15.62 21.98
CA GLU A 337 -13.34 15.87 22.74
C GLU A 337 -12.13 15.16 22.09
N LEU A 338 -12.35 13.95 21.58
CA LEU A 338 -11.34 13.21 20.83
C LEU A 338 -10.97 13.97 19.55
N THR A 339 -11.95 14.42 18.76
CA THR A 339 -11.71 15.23 17.55
C THR A 339 -10.92 16.50 17.88
N LEU A 340 -11.31 17.23 18.93
CA LEU A 340 -10.59 18.44 19.34
C LEU A 340 -9.14 18.14 19.72
N SER A 341 -8.91 17.05 20.44
CA SER A 341 -7.56 16.63 20.86
C SER A 341 -6.71 16.24 19.65
N LEU A 342 -7.28 15.49 18.70
CA LEU A 342 -6.62 15.12 17.44
C LEU A 342 -6.25 16.36 16.61
N SER A 343 -7.19 17.29 16.44
CA SER A 343 -6.94 18.53 15.70
C SER A 343 -5.81 19.35 16.33
N LYS A 344 -5.80 19.51 17.66
CA LYS A 344 -4.74 20.23 18.37
C LYS A 344 -3.38 19.55 18.20
N ALA A 345 -3.35 18.21 18.32
CA ALA A 345 -2.14 17.43 18.18
C ALA A 345 -1.54 17.53 16.76
N LEU A 346 -2.36 17.66 15.71
CA LEU A 346 -1.86 17.83 14.33
C LEU A 346 -1.05 19.13 14.17
N ASP A 347 -1.45 20.18 14.89
CA ASP A 347 -0.84 21.51 14.83
C ASP A 347 0.36 21.68 15.78
N ASP A 348 0.55 20.74 16.73
CA ASP A 348 1.64 20.77 17.69
C ASP A 348 2.91 20.11 17.13
N PRO A 349 4.04 20.84 16.96
CA PRO A 349 5.29 20.27 16.49
C PRO A 349 5.86 19.14 17.36
N MET A 350 5.50 19.06 18.66
CA MET A 350 5.96 17.98 19.54
C MET A 350 5.39 16.62 19.15
N PHE A 351 4.23 16.61 18.48
CA PHE A 351 3.57 15.39 18.01
C PHE A 351 4.18 14.83 16.72
N TRP A 352 5.24 15.45 16.21
CA TRP A 352 5.97 15.04 15.01
C TRP A 352 7.44 14.78 15.34
N LYS A 353 8.06 13.85 14.61
CA LYS A 353 9.51 13.64 14.68
C LYS A 353 10.20 14.91 14.20
N ARG A 354 11.23 15.34 14.94
CA ARG A 354 12.09 16.44 14.48
C ARG A 354 12.84 15.97 13.24
N GLY A 355 12.89 16.82 12.21
CA GLY A 355 13.25 16.44 10.83
C GLY A 355 14.48 15.52 10.74
N LYS A 356 14.37 14.51 9.86
CA LYS A 356 15.47 13.64 9.43
C LYS A 356 16.51 14.41 8.63
#